data_AF-A0A6A6INF1-F1
#
_entry.id   AF-A0A6A6INF1-F1
#
_cell.length_a   1.000
_cell.length_b   1.000
_cell.length_c   1.000
_cell.angle_alpha   90.00
_cell.angle_beta   90.00
_cell.angle_gamma   90.00
#
_symmetry.space_group_name_H-M   'P 1'
#
loop_
_entity.id
_entity.type
_entity.pdbx_description
1 polymer ?
#
loop_
_entity_poly.entity_id
_entity_poly.type
_entity_poly.pdbx_seq_one_letter_code
_entity_poly.pdbx_strand_id
1 'polypeptide(L)'
;MAVPTLDPLHQRIYNYINPCRGNIPENVISTIAGNISFVIRHVHGPIINPDRVSIPVVDIGNRGHRAAVVVHKEELNSAVVVEARVNWGENAIVALGKKVDRMINELLDLSQALCTPQ
;
A
#
# COMPACT_ATOMS: atom_id res chain seq x y z
N MET A 1 6.39 19.85 23.83
CA MET A 1 5.81 18.54 23.44
C MET A 1 6.12 18.36 21.97
N ALA A 2 6.95 17.37 21.60
CA ALA A 2 7.21 17.10 20.19
C ALA A 2 5.91 16.58 19.56
N VAL A 3 5.36 17.33 18.61
CA VAL A 3 4.28 16.83 17.74
C VAL A 3 4.88 15.61 17.03
N PRO A 4 4.31 14.40 17.16
CA PRO A 4 4.83 13.26 16.43
C PRO A 4 4.82 13.62 14.95
N THR A 5 6.01 13.71 14.37
CA THR A 5 6.20 14.01 12.95
C THR A 5 5.41 12.96 12.18
N LEU A 6 4.39 13.38 11.44
CA LEU A 6 3.60 12.47 10.60
C LEU A 6 4.56 11.65 9.74
N ASP A 7 4.44 10.32 9.75
CA ASP A 7 5.31 9.45 8.94
C ASP A 7 5.28 9.92 7.48
N PRO A 8 6.39 10.41 6.91
CA PRO A 8 6.38 11.01 5.57
C PRO A 8 5.93 10.02 4.49
N LEU A 9 6.24 8.73 4.67
CA LEU A 9 5.83 7.67 3.75
C LEU A 9 4.32 7.44 3.81
N HIS A 10 3.77 7.29 5.03
CA HIS A 10 2.32 7.22 5.23
C HIS A 10 1.63 8.44 4.58
N GLN A 11 2.08 9.65 4.90
CA GLN A 11 1.45 10.88 4.38
C GLN A 11 1.47 10.93 2.86
N ARG A 12 2.60 10.54 2.25
CA ARG A 12 2.73 10.45 0.78
C ARG A 12 1.72 9.46 0.20
N ILE A 13 1.63 8.26 0.76
CA ILE A 13 0.68 7.23 0.32
C ILE A 13 -0.76 7.71 0.47
N TYR A 14 -1.10 8.26 1.64
CA TYR A 14 -2.43 8.81 1.92
C TYR A 14 -2.81 9.87 0.88
N ASN A 15 -1.91 10.82 0.60
CA ASN A 15 -2.13 11.87 -0.39
C ASN A 15 -2.36 11.32 -1.80
N TYR A 16 -1.77 10.17 -2.15
CA TYR A 16 -2.02 9.50 -3.42
C TYR A 16 -3.41 8.86 -3.49
N ILE A 17 -3.83 8.15 -2.45
CA ILE A 17 -5.02 7.30 -2.52
C ILE A 17 -6.31 8.00 -2.06
N ASN A 18 -6.19 9.06 -1.24
CA ASN A 18 -7.33 9.78 -0.69
C ASN A 18 -8.21 10.44 -1.77
N PRO A 19 -7.66 11.05 -2.84
CA PRO A 19 -8.48 11.55 -3.96
C PRO A 19 -9.28 10.45 -4.68
N CYS A 20 -8.80 9.20 -4.65
CA CYS A 20 -9.43 8.05 -5.31
C CYS A 20 -10.44 7.30 -4.39
N ARG A 21 -10.73 7.83 -3.19
CA ARG A 21 -11.54 7.14 -2.18
C ARG A 21 -13.03 7.02 -2.53
N GLY A 22 -13.56 7.93 -3.34
CA GLY A 22 -15.01 8.02 -3.55
C GLY A 22 -15.75 8.23 -2.22
N ASN A 23 -16.66 7.31 -1.88
CA ASN A 23 -17.48 7.35 -0.66
C ASN A 23 -16.84 6.66 0.56
N ILE A 24 -15.58 6.22 0.45
CA ILE A 24 -14.91 5.52 1.55
C ILE A 24 -14.56 6.51 2.68
N PRO A 25 -14.82 6.15 3.95
CA PRO A 25 -14.43 6.96 5.09
C PRO A 25 -12.92 7.23 5.16
N GLU A 26 -12.57 8.45 5.57
CA GLU A 26 -11.17 8.89 5.61
C GLU A 26 -10.28 8.06 6.55
N ASN A 27 -10.83 7.61 7.67
CA ASN A 27 -10.13 6.74 8.61
C ASN A 27 -9.77 5.39 7.96
N VAL A 28 -10.60 4.87 7.05
CA VAL A 28 -10.29 3.63 6.33
C VAL A 28 -9.14 3.86 5.34
N ILE A 29 -9.11 5.01 4.68
CA ILE A 29 -8.01 5.40 3.78
C ILE A 29 -6.70 5.56 4.54
N SER A 30 -6.73 6.20 5.72
CA SER A 30 -5.59 6.30 6.63
C SER A 30 -5.05 4.91 7.02
N THR A 31 -5.94 3.97 7.37
CA THR A 31 -5.54 2.59 7.67
C THR A 31 -4.89 1.90 6.47
N ILE A 32 -5.47 2.02 5.27
CA ILE A 32 -4.88 1.46 4.05
C ILE A 32 -3.49 2.04 3.79
N ALA A 33 -3.32 3.36 3.97
CA ALA A 33 -2.02 4.01 3.80
C ALA A 33 -0.97 3.53 4.81
N GLY A 34 -1.37 3.36 6.08
CA GLY A 34 -0.53 2.78 7.12
C GLY A 34 -0.09 1.34 6.79
N ASN A 35 -1.03 0.51 6.34
CA ASN A 35 -0.76 -0.88 5.98
C ASN A 35 0.18 -0.97 4.77
N ILE A 36 0.01 -0.12 3.76
CA ILE A 36 0.93 -0.04 2.62
C ILE A 36 2.32 0.41 3.08
N SER A 37 2.42 1.44 3.94
CA SER A 37 3.70 1.91 4.51
C SER A 37 4.43 0.78 5.23
N PHE A 38 3.71 -0.01 6.03
CA PHE A 38 4.25 -1.17 6.73
C PHE A 38 4.81 -2.22 5.75
N VAL A 39 4.03 -2.64 4.75
CA VAL A 39 4.47 -3.66 3.78
C VAL A 39 5.68 -3.17 2.98
N ILE A 40 5.67 -1.92 2.54
CA ILE A 40 6.81 -1.31 1.83
C ILE A 40 8.08 -1.37 2.71
N ARG A 41 7.99 -0.97 3.98
CA ARG A 41 9.13 -0.99 4.92
C ARG A 41 9.60 -2.40 5.24
N HIS A 42 8.68 -3.36 5.32
CA HIS A 42 9.01 -4.76 5.52
C HIS A 42 9.81 -5.34 4.34
N VAL A 43 9.42 -5.03 3.10
CA VAL A 43 10.04 -5.57 1.88
C VAL A 43 11.33 -4.84 1.49
N HIS A 44 11.37 -3.51 1.65
CA HIS A 44 12.45 -2.66 1.13
C HIS A 44 13.33 -2.04 2.22
N GLY A 45 13.03 -2.30 3.50
CA GLY A 45 13.79 -1.82 4.65
C GLY A 45 13.18 -0.57 5.30
N PRO A 46 13.66 -0.20 6.50
CA PRO A 46 13.06 0.85 7.32
C PRO A 46 13.32 2.27 6.82
N ILE A 47 14.27 2.48 5.89
CA ILE A 47 14.63 3.81 5.38
C ILE A 47 14.28 3.84 3.89
N ILE A 48 13.12 4.42 3.57
CA ILE A 48 12.63 4.56 2.21
C ILE A 48 12.30 6.01 1.96
N ASN A 49 12.80 6.55 0.85
CA ASN A 49 12.45 7.89 0.40
C ASN A 49 10.98 7.86 -0.09
N PRO A 50 10.05 8.63 0.52
CA PRO A 50 8.65 8.69 0.11
C PRO A 50 8.46 9.08 -1.37
N ASP A 51 9.33 9.92 -1.92
CA ASP A 51 9.24 10.38 -3.32
C ASP A 51 9.50 9.25 -4.33
N ARG A 52 10.08 8.14 -3.87
CA ARG A 52 10.29 6.93 -4.66
C ARG A 52 9.10 5.98 -4.61
N VAL A 53 7.98 6.37 -4.02
CA VAL A 53 6.76 5.57 -3.96
C VAL A 53 5.67 6.20 -4.81
N SER A 54 5.09 5.41 -5.70
CA SER A 54 3.93 5.79 -6.51
C SER A 54 2.84 4.74 -6.41
N ILE A 55 1.59 5.19 -6.57
CA ILE A 55 0.41 4.32 -6.57
C ILE A 55 -0.40 4.58 -7.83
N PRO A 56 0.06 4.09 -9.00
CA PRO A 56 -0.70 4.25 -10.24
C PRO A 56 -2.03 3.49 -10.17
N VAL A 57 -3.10 4.17 -10.57
CA VAL A 57 -4.39 3.57 -10.90
C VAL A 57 -4.59 3.74 -12.40
N VAL A 58 -4.69 2.62 -13.12
CA VAL A 58 -4.77 2.59 -14.58
C VAL A 58 -5.98 1.80 -15.05
N ASP A 59 -6.63 2.31 -16.10
CA ASP A 59 -7.71 1.62 -16.78
C ASP A 59 -7.13 0.61 -17.76
N ILE A 60 -7.63 -0.63 -17.72
CA ILE A 60 -7.20 -1.71 -18.59
C ILE A 60 -8.32 -2.00 -19.59
N GLY A 61 -8.76 -1.02 -20.39
CA GLY A 61 -9.81 -1.23 -21.40
C GLY A 61 -11.03 -2.01 -20.86
N ASN A 62 -11.42 -3.10 -21.51
CA ASN A 62 -12.58 -3.92 -21.10
C ASN A 62 -12.35 -4.77 -19.83
N ARG A 63 -11.17 -4.65 -19.20
CA ARG A 63 -10.71 -5.49 -18.09
C ARG A 63 -10.82 -4.82 -16.71
N GLY A 64 -11.37 -3.59 -16.67
CA GLY A 64 -11.59 -2.80 -15.46
C GLY A 64 -10.38 -1.95 -15.07
N HIS A 65 -10.18 -1.75 -13.77
CA HIS A 65 -9.12 -0.91 -13.21
C HIS A 65 -8.02 -1.77 -12.58
N ARG A 66 -6.77 -1.29 -12.62
CA ARG A 66 -5.65 -1.85 -11.85
C ARG A 66 -5.00 -0.76 -11.02
N ALA A 67 -4.80 -1.03 -9.74
CA ALA A 67 -3.97 -0.22 -8.87
C ALA A 67 -2.73 -1.02 -8.48
N ALA A 68 -1.58 -0.37 -8.42
CA ALA A 68 -0.33 -0.98 -7.96
C ALA A 68 0.39 -0.03 -7.00
N VAL A 69 1.12 -0.60 -6.05
CA VAL A 69 2.10 0.13 -5.23
C VAL A 69 3.47 -0.17 -5.82
N VAL A 70 4.17 0.89 -6.23
CA VAL A 70 5.46 0.78 -6.90
C VAL A 70 6.51 1.52 -6.09
N VAL A 71 7.65 0.87 -5.87
CA VAL A 71 8.84 1.46 -5.26
C VAL A 71 9.93 1.57 -6.33
N HIS A 72 10.35 2.80 -6.61
CA HIS A 72 11.39 3.13 -7.58
C HIS A 72 12.77 3.08 -6.92
N LYS A 73 13.65 2.19 -7.37
CA LYS A 73 15.00 2.04 -6.79
C LYS A 73 16.02 2.94 -7.49
N GLU A 74 16.00 2.98 -8.82
CA GLU A 74 16.88 3.79 -9.69
C GLU A 74 16.13 4.16 -11.00
N GLU A 75 16.71 5.00 -11.87
CA GLU A 75 16.06 5.62 -13.05
C GLU A 75 15.27 4.65 -13.95
N LEU A 76 15.59 3.36 -13.95
CA LEU A 76 14.89 2.34 -14.74
C LEU A 76 14.50 1.08 -13.95
N ASN A 77 14.73 1.04 -12.63
CA ASN A 77 14.44 -0.14 -11.82
C ASN A 77 13.32 0.15 -10.82
N SER A 78 12.17 -0.49 -11.03
CA SER A 78 10.98 -0.35 -10.20
C SER A 78 10.49 -1.72 -9.75
N ALA A 79 10.11 -1.83 -8.48
CA ALA A 79 9.51 -3.04 -7.92
C ALA A 79 8.03 -2.79 -7.64
N VAL A 80 7.17 -3.68 -8.14
CA VAL A 80 5.75 -3.71 -7.75
C VAL A 80 5.66 -4.46 -6.42
N VAL A 81 5.25 -3.76 -5.36
CA VAL A 81 5.11 -4.34 -4.01
C VAL A 81 3.80 -5.11 -3.89
N VAL A 82 2.73 -4.50 -4.38
CA VAL A 82 1.40 -5.10 -4.38
C VAL A 82 0.61 -4.52 -5.54
N GLU A 83 -0.26 -5.33 -6.13
CA GLU A 83 -1.19 -4.88 -7.16
C GLU A 83 -2.55 -5.54 -7.02
N ALA A 84 -3.60 -4.79 -7.31
CA ALA A 84 -4.96 -5.27 -7.34
C ALA A 84 -5.61 -4.89 -8.66
N ARG A 85 -6.45 -5.78 -9.18
CA ARG A 85 -7.27 -5.54 -10.35
C ARG A 85 -8.72 -5.75 -9.98
N VAL A 86 -9.58 -4.87 -10.47
CA VAL A 86 -11.01 -4.86 -10.20
C VAL A 86 -11.79 -4.61 -11.47
N ASN A 87 -13.06 -4.99 -11.50
CA ASN A 87 -13.95 -4.73 -12.62
C ASN A 87 -14.41 -3.27 -12.62
N TRP A 88 -15.09 -2.86 -13.71
CA TRP A 88 -15.72 -1.54 -13.78
C TRP A 88 -16.77 -1.39 -12.68
N GLY A 89 -16.79 -0.21 -12.04
CA GLY A 89 -17.69 0.10 -10.92
C GLY A 89 -17.17 -0.33 -9.54
N GLU A 90 -16.05 -1.05 -9.48
CA GLU A 90 -15.38 -1.40 -8.21
C GLU A 90 -14.24 -0.43 -7.89
N ASN A 91 -13.98 -0.20 -6.60
CA ASN A 91 -12.93 0.70 -6.16
C ASN A 91 -11.57 -0.03 -6.06
N ALA A 92 -10.62 0.36 -6.92
CA ALA A 92 -9.30 -0.27 -6.99
C ALA A 92 -8.47 -0.08 -5.71
N ILE A 93 -8.64 1.03 -4.99
CA ILE A 93 -7.95 1.30 -3.71
C ILE A 93 -8.45 0.35 -2.61
N VAL A 94 -9.75 0.06 -2.56
CA VAL A 94 -10.30 -0.93 -1.61
C VAL A 94 -9.72 -2.31 -1.87
N ALA A 95 -9.67 -2.72 -3.14
CA ALA A 95 -9.12 -4.02 -3.50
C ALA A 95 -7.62 -4.10 -3.19
N LEU A 96 -6.89 -2.99 -3.38
CA LEU A 96 -5.49 -2.88 -2.96
C LEU A 96 -5.36 -3.03 -1.44
N GLY A 97 -6.16 -2.31 -0.65
CA GLY A 97 -6.20 -2.41 0.80
C GLY A 97 -6.46 -3.84 1.29
N LYS A 98 -7.50 -4.50 0.77
CA LYS A 98 -7.79 -5.91 1.09
C LYS A 98 -6.66 -6.87 0.74
N LYS A 99 -5.86 -6.57 -0.29
CA LYS A 99 -4.70 -7.39 -0.66
C LYS A 99 -3.53 -7.15 0.29
N VAL A 100 -3.29 -5.91 0.68
CA VAL A 100 -2.28 -5.54 1.67
C VAL A 100 -2.62 -6.16 3.03
N ASP A 101 -3.87 -6.09 3.47
CA ASP A 101 -4.32 -6.69 4.74
C ASP A 101 -4.06 -8.20 4.78
N ARG A 102 -4.30 -8.91 3.67
CA ARG A 102 -3.98 -10.33 3.55
C ARG A 102 -2.48 -10.59 3.67
N MET A 103 -1.66 -9.80 2.98
CA MET A 103 -0.19 -9.92 3.09
C MET A 103 0.28 -9.69 4.52
N ILE A 104 -0.29 -8.71 5.24
CA ILE A 104 0.05 -8.46 6.64
C ILE A 104 -0.31 -9.66 7.51
N ASN A 105 -1.52 -10.21 7.37
CA ASN A 105 -1.92 -11.38 8.14
C ASN A 105 -1.02 -12.58 7.86
N GLU A 106 -0.67 -12.84 6.60
CA GLU A 106 0.27 -13.89 6.23
C GLU A 106 1.66 -13.68 6.87
N LEU A 107 2.16 -12.44 6.89
CA LEU A 107 3.43 -12.10 7.55
C LEU A 107 3.37 -12.30 9.07
N LEU A 108 2.26 -11.93 9.69
CA LEU A 108 2.05 -12.12 11.12
C LEU A 108 1.96 -13.61 11.48
N ASP A 109 1.24 -14.41 10.70
CA ASP A 109 1.11 -15.85 10.92
C ASP A 109 2.47 -16.57 10.78
N LEU A 110 3.26 -16.20 9.76
CA LEU A 110 4.62 -16.72 9.60
C LEU A 110 5.53 -16.36 10.78
N SER A 111 5.41 -15.13 11.31
CA SER A 111 6.18 -14.70 12.47
C SER A 111 5.82 -15.50 13.72
N GLN A 112 4.54 -15.84 13.92
CA GLN A 112 4.09 -16.65 15.05
C GLN A 112 4.59 -18.09 14.95
N ALA A 113 4.56 -18.68 13.75
CA ALA A 113 5.06 -20.03 13.52
C ALA A 113 6.58 -20.18 13.78
N LEU A 114 7.36 -19.12 13.56
CA LEU A 114 8.80 -19.10 13.86
C LEU A 114 9.11 -18.89 15.35
N CYS A 115 8.16 -18.36 16.13
CA CYS A 115 8.34 -18.05 17.55
C CYS A 115 7.79 -19.13 18.50
N THR A 116 7.18 -20.21 18.00
CA THR A 116 6.82 -21.37 18.83
C THR A 116 8.05 -22.22 19.14
N PRO A 117 8.42 -22.42 20.43
CA PRO A 117 9.50 -23.34 20.79
C PRO A 117 9.11 -24.77 20.41
N GLN A 118 10.01 -25.48 19.73
CA GLN A 118 9.94 -26.94 19.56
C GLN A 118 10.20 -27.65 20.89
#